data_AF-A0A2R6FXJ7-F1
#
_entry.id   AF-A0A2R6FXJ7-F1
#
_cell.length_a   1.000
_cell.length_b   1.000
_cell.length_c   1.000
_cell.angle_alpha   90.00
_cell.angle_beta   90.00
_cell.angle_gamma   90.00
#
_symmetry.space_group_name_H-M   'P 1'
#
loop_
_entity.id
_entity.type
_entity.pdbx_description
1 polymer ?
#
loop_
_entity_poly.entity_id
_entity_poly.type
_entity_poly.pdbx_seq_one_letter_code
_entity_poly.pdbx_strand_id
1 'polypeptide(L)'
;MDVRGADTVGNESEATDRQRRKRTTAGPPVGDRRPSGGGTMVQRARSRRRSAVADADERDEGADAISLPPAAVFAVLRNDRRRAAITTLASEGEVRSVRGLARAVAASEQEVPAAHVTERQHKCVYVSLLQVHLPTLAEKGLIEWEDSEGPIRGTESIGALAETIEFLEGSCEDDRGVGREAIGDAEKGPVPKRP
;
A
#
# COMPACT_ATOMS: atom_id res chain seq x y z
N MET A 1 65.16 4.07 31.45
CA MET A 1 64.62 2.79 30.96
C MET A 1 63.21 3.02 30.46
N ASP A 2 62.88 3.01 29.17
CA ASP A 2 63.59 3.29 27.93
C ASP A 2 62.47 3.42 26.88
N VAL A 3 62.71 4.29 25.92
CA VAL A 3 61.89 4.64 24.75
C VAL A 3 61.42 3.47 23.89
N ARG A 4 60.23 3.63 23.25
CA ARG A 4 59.76 3.09 21.94
C ARG A 4 58.28 3.52 21.77
N GLY A 5 57.77 4.15 20.72
CA GLY A 5 58.15 4.54 19.35
C GLY A 5 56.81 4.69 18.60
N ALA A 6 56.36 5.89 18.22
CA ALA A 6 56.57 6.58 16.94
C ALA A 6 56.12 5.80 15.68
N ASP A 7 55.05 6.33 15.08
CA ASP A 7 54.89 6.70 13.66
C ASP A 7 54.74 5.69 12.52
N THR A 8 53.72 6.00 11.69
CA THR A 8 53.61 5.85 10.21
C THR A 8 53.58 4.42 9.66
N VAL A 9 52.89 4.04 8.57
CA VAL A 9 52.61 4.66 7.26
C VAL A 9 51.52 3.81 6.58
N GLY A 10 50.83 4.32 5.55
CA GLY A 10 50.24 3.44 4.52
C GLY A 10 48.98 3.94 3.81
N ASN A 11 49.11 5.00 3.01
CA ASN A 11 48.20 5.31 1.90
C ASN A 11 48.72 4.56 0.67
N GLU A 12 47.91 3.71 0.04
CA GLU A 12 48.14 3.27 -1.34
C GLU A 12 46.84 3.33 -2.15
N SER A 13 46.89 4.21 -3.13
CA SER A 13 45.98 4.34 -4.26
C SER A 13 46.55 3.52 -5.42
N GLU A 14 45.74 2.69 -6.08
CA GLU A 14 45.94 2.20 -7.46
C GLU A 14 44.57 1.63 -7.90
N ALA A 15 43.79 2.19 -8.83
CA ALA A 15 44.04 2.63 -10.20
C ALA A 15 44.60 1.53 -11.12
N THR A 16 43.72 0.79 -11.79
CA THR A 16 43.89 0.28 -13.18
C THR A 16 42.51 -0.15 -13.70
N ASP A 17 41.94 0.49 -14.72
CA ASP A 17 42.27 0.44 -16.16
C ASP A 17 41.52 -0.70 -16.91
N ARG A 18 40.57 -0.23 -17.73
CA ARG A 18 40.14 -0.74 -19.05
C ARG A 18 39.99 -2.25 -19.23
N GLN A 19 38.79 -2.66 -19.67
CA GLN A 19 38.72 -3.33 -20.98
C GLN A 19 37.39 -3.07 -21.72
N ARG A 20 37.52 -2.19 -22.70
CA ARG A 20 36.66 -1.99 -23.87
C ARG A 20 36.65 -3.26 -24.74
N ARG A 21 35.47 -3.76 -25.14
CA ARG A 21 35.31 -4.51 -26.41
C ARG A 21 34.06 -4.07 -27.17
N LYS A 22 34.32 -3.52 -28.37
CA LYS A 22 33.37 -3.22 -29.43
C LYS A 22 33.32 -4.41 -30.40
N ARG A 23 32.13 -4.80 -30.87
CA ARG A 23 31.84 -5.53 -32.14
C ARG A 23 30.39 -5.16 -32.50
N THR A 24 30.04 -4.31 -33.46
CA THR A 24 30.10 -4.38 -34.94
C THR A 24 29.64 -5.70 -35.56
N THR A 25 28.51 -5.66 -36.28
CA THR A 25 28.22 -6.12 -37.67
C THR A 25 26.68 -6.23 -37.82
N ALA A 26 26.04 -5.37 -38.63
CA ALA A 26 25.62 -5.59 -40.03
C ALA A 26 24.10 -5.90 -40.14
N GLY A 27 23.34 -5.01 -40.80
CA GLY A 27 22.06 -5.36 -41.46
C GLY A 27 22.26 -5.42 -42.99
N PRO A 28 21.22 -5.35 -43.85
CA PRO A 28 19.79 -5.72 -43.76
C PRO A 28 19.42 -6.68 -44.96
N PRO A 29 18.13 -6.94 -45.35
CA PRO A 29 17.37 -5.96 -46.16
C PRO A 29 15.82 -5.95 -46.01
N VAL A 30 15.29 -4.90 -46.63
CA VAL A 30 13.92 -4.50 -46.99
C VAL A 30 13.02 -5.62 -47.51
N GLY A 31 11.73 -5.55 -47.17
CA GLY A 31 10.64 -6.25 -47.85
C GLY A 31 9.38 -5.38 -47.89
N ASP A 32 9.14 -4.76 -49.04
CA ASP A 32 7.94 -4.00 -49.39
C ASP A 32 6.66 -4.82 -49.17
N ARG A 33 5.68 -4.24 -48.47
CA ARG A 33 4.27 -4.59 -48.67
C ARG A 33 3.42 -3.34 -48.88
N ARG A 34 3.09 -3.19 -50.16
CA ARG A 34 2.17 -2.28 -50.85
C ARG A 34 0.79 -2.16 -50.15
N PRO A 35 0.19 -0.97 -50.14
CA PRO A 35 -1.22 -0.78 -49.78
C PRO A 35 -2.13 -0.91 -51.01
N SER A 36 -3.29 -1.57 -50.84
CA SER A 36 -4.42 -1.64 -51.77
C SER A 36 -5.56 -2.32 -51.02
N GLY A 37 -6.79 -1.84 -50.90
CA GLY A 37 -7.56 -0.76 -51.49
C GLY A 37 -9.06 -1.04 -51.23
N GLY A 38 -9.92 -0.02 -51.33
CA GLY A 38 -11.39 -0.13 -51.32
C GLY A 38 -12.01 -0.11 -49.92
N GLY A 39 -12.70 0.96 -49.49
CA GLY A 39 -14.00 1.42 -50.00
C GLY A 39 -15.08 0.87 -49.05
N THR A 40 -15.78 1.67 -48.25
CA THR A 40 -17.08 2.23 -48.64
C THR A 40 -17.51 3.29 -47.63
N MET A 41 -17.76 4.49 -48.14
CA MET A 41 -18.59 5.53 -47.55
C MET A 41 -20.06 5.12 -47.73
N VAL A 42 -20.93 5.39 -46.74
CA VAL A 42 -22.28 5.97 -46.89
C VAL A 42 -23.08 5.75 -45.60
N GLN A 43 -23.18 6.85 -44.84
CA GLN A 43 -24.36 7.44 -44.22
C GLN A 43 -25.44 6.53 -43.60
N ARG A 44 -25.78 6.84 -42.34
CA ARG A 44 -27.16 7.24 -42.00
C ARG A 44 -27.20 8.11 -40.75
N ALA A 45 -27.59 9.36 -40.97
CA ALA A 45 -28.08 10.28 -39.97
C ALA A 45 -29.51 9.90 -39.55
N ARG A 46 -29.81 9.92 -38.25
CA ARG A 46 -31.06 10.41 -37.60
C ARG A 46 -30.70 10.67 -36.12
N SER A 47 -30.34 11.89 -35.74
CA SER A 47 -31.23 12.99 -35.31
C SER A 47 -32.19 12.64 -34.15
N ARG A 48 -31.74 13.02 -32.94
CA ARG A 48 -32.44 13.77 -31.87
C ARG A 48 -33.61 13.11 -31.11
N ARG A 49 -33.38 12.91 -29.80
CA ARG A 49 -34.06 13.57 -28.64
C ARG A 49 -33.27 13.18 -27.37
N ARG A 50 -32.67 14.14 -26.64
CA ARG A 50 -33.16 14.77 -25.39
C ARG A 50 -33.54 13.71 -24.35
N SER A 51 -32.84 13.58 -23.21
CA SER A 51 -32.57 14.62 -22.20
C SER A 51 -31.15 14.43 -21.60
N ALA A 52 -30.31 15.43 -21.37
CA ALA A 52 -30.49 16.65 -20.57
C ALA A 52 -30.97 16.35 -19.15
N VAL A 53 -30.08 15.80 -18.33
CA VAL A 53 -29.97 16.21 -16.93
C VAL A 53 -28.52 16.62 -16.70
N ALA A 54 -28.32 17.93 -16.77
CA ALA A 54 -27.26 18.60 -16.06
C ALA A 54 -27.56 18.45 -14.57
N ASP A 55 -26.58 18.00 -13.81
CA ASP A 55 -26.25 18.67 -12.56
C ASP A 55 -24.73 18.60 -12.44
N ALA A 56 -24.09 19.69 -12.87
CA ALA A 56 -22.73 19.98 -12.49
C ALA A 56 -22.82 20.41 -11.02
N ASP A 57 -22.55 19.46 -10.12
CA ASP A 57 -22.32 19.76 -8.71
C ASP A 57 -20.94 20.44 -8.61
N GLU A 58 -20.86 21.69 -9.08
CA GLU A 58 -19.80 22.61 -8.69
C GLU A 58 -20.15 23.14 -7.30
N ARG A 59 -20.06 22.25 -6.30
CA ARG A 59 -19.82 22.69 -4.94
C ARG A 59 -18.31 22.71 -4.71
N ASP A 60 -17.83 23.88 -4.39
CA ASP A 60 -16.55 24.15 -3.74
C ASP A 60 -16.59 23.49 -2.33
N GLU A 61 -16.48 22.16 -2.29
CA GLU A 61 -16.40 21.38 -1.04
C GLU A 61 -14.93 21.05 -0.77
N GLY A 62 -14.33 21.85 0.11
CA GLY A 62 -13.32 21.48 1.10
C GLY A 62 -12.12 20.64 0.64
N ALA A 63 -10.93 21.07 1.03
CA ALA A 63 -9.67 20.32 0.90
C ALA A 63 -9.61 18.95 1.63
N ASP A 64 -10.76 18.39 2.03
CA ASP A 64 -10.97 17.09 2.67
C ASP A 64 -12.03 16.22 1.95
N ALA A 65 -12.43 16.55 0.73
CA ALA A 65 -13.42 15.74 0.00
C ALA A 65 -12.80 14.40 -0.49
N ILE A 66 -13.42 13.27 -0.11
CA ILE A 66 -13.09 11.95 -0.67
C ILE A 66 -13.44 11.96 -2.17
N SER A 67 -12.43 11.90 -3.05
CA SER A 67 -12.59 11.99 -4.51
C SER A 67 -13.13 10.70 -5.17
N LEU A 68 -13.79 9.83 -4.39
CA LEU A 68 -14.30 8.54 -4.84
C LEU A 68 -15.83 8.46 -4.71
N PRO A 69 -16.52 7.77 -5.66
CA PRO A 69 -17.93 7.52 -5.50
C PRO A 69 -18.20 6.62 -4.29
N PRO A 70 -19.35 6.75 -3.60
CA PRO A 70 -19.65 5.99 -2.39
C PRO A 70 -19.45 4.47 -2.52
N ALA A 71 -19.87 3.89 -3.64
CA ALA A 71 -19.68 2.46 -3.90
C ALA A 71 -18.19 2.03 -3.91
N ALA A 72 -17.30 2.88 -4.41
CA ALA A 72 -15.85 2.62 -4.40
C ALA A 72 -15.28 2.76 -2.99
N VAL A 73 -15.73 3.76 -2.22
CA VAL A 73 -15.37 3.91 -0.80
C VAL A 73 -15.74 2.66 -0.02
N PHE A 74 -17.00 2.20 -0.09
CA PHE A 74 -17.41 0.95 0.55
C PHE A 74 -16.59 -0.26 0.08
N ALA A 75 -16.31 -0.35 -1.22
CA ALA A 75 -15.52 -1.44 -1.76
C ALA A 75 -14.10 -1.48 -1.19
N VAL A 76 -13.51 -0.34 -0.84
CA VAL A 76 -12.21 -0.22 -0.16
C VAL A 76 -12.36 -0.55 1.33
N LEU A 77 -13.28 0.09 2.04
CA LEU A 77 -13.43 0.01 3.50
C LEU A 77 -13.91 -1.36 4.02
N ARG A 78 -14.53 -2.19 3.19
CA ARG A 78 -15.02 -3.53 3.60
C ARG A 78 -13.95 -4.50 4.11
N ASN A 79 -12.67 -4.19 3.94
CA ASN A 79 -11.57 -5.08 4.29
C ASN A 79 -10.71 -4.46 5.38
N ASP A 80 -10.61 -5.14 6.52
CA ASP A 80 -9.93 -4.64 7.73
C ASP A 80 -8.48 -4.25 7.45
N ARG A 81 -7.77 -5.06 6.65
CA ARG A 81 -6.38 -4.78 6.27
C ARG A 81 -6.23 -3.50 5.46
N ARG A 82 -7.18 -3.17 4.58
CA ARG A 82 -7.19 -1.88 3.86
C ARG A 82 -7.52 -0.72 4.79
N ARG A 83 -8.46 -0.89 5.73
CA ARG A 83 -8.74 0.15 6.74
C ARG A 83 -7.49 0.44 7.56
N ALA A 84 -6.85 -0.59 8.10
CA ALA A 84 -5.60 -0.47 8.85
C ALA A 84 -4.48 0.18 8.02
N ALA A 85 -4.35 -0.17 6.73
CA ALA A 85 -3.36 0.46 5.85
C ALA A 85 -3.66 1.95 5.63
N ILE A 86 -4.92 2.32 5.42
CA ILE A 86 -5.35 3.72 5.23
C ILE A 86 -5.10 4.53 6.50
N THR A 87 -5.55 4.05 7.66
CA THR A 87 -5.37 4.76 8.94
C THR A 87 -3.88 4.92 9.28
N THR A 88 -3.07 3.89 9.04
CA THR A 88 -1.61 3.95 9.26
C THR A 88 -0.90 4.93 8.32
N LEU A 89 -1.39 5.11 7.09
CA LEU A 89 -0.85 6.07 6.13
C LEU A 89 -1.30 7.50 6.44
N ALA A 90 -2.53 7.69 6.94
CA ALA A 90 -3.06 8.98 7.32
C ALA A 90 -2.40 9.54 8.60
N SER A 91 -2.19 8.70 9.62
CA SER A 91 -1.77 9.12 10.96
C SER A 91 -0.37 9.77 10.99
N GLU A 92 0.50 9.45 10.05
CA GLU A 92 1.89 9.92 10.07
C GLU A 92 2.23 10.89 8.94
N GLY A 93 1.33 11.14 7.97
CA GLY A 93 1.55 12.09 6.87
C GLY A 93 2.82 11.85 6.05
N GLU A 94 3.52 10.74 6.29
CA GLU A 94 4.88 10.48 5.82
C GLU A 94 4.92 9.32 4.84
N VAL A 95 5.93 9.41 3.98
CA VAL A 95 6.32 8.40 3.02
C VAL A 95 6.72 7.12 3.74
N ARG A 96 6.05 6.00 3.47
CA ARG A 96 6.31 4.70 4.13
C ARG A 96 6.96 3.70 3.19
N SER A 97 7.88 2.89 3.70
CA SER A 97 8.23 1.65 2.99
C SER A 97 7.11 0.62 3.13
N VAL A 98 6.94 -0.24 2.12
CA VAL A 98 5.98 -1.36 2.18
C VAL A 98 6.24 -2.24 3.41
N ARG A 99 7.52 -2.49 3.74
CA ARG A 99 7.92 -3.27 4.91
C ARG A 99 7.49 -2.61 6.23
N GLY A 100 7.66 -1.29 6.36
CA GLY A 100 7.21 -0.54 7.53
C GLY A 100 5.69 -0.59 7.68
N LEU A 101 4.97 -0.31 6.59
CA LEU A 101 3.51 -0.37 6.56
C LEU A 101 2.99 -1.75 6.95
N ALA A 102 3.56 -2.82 6.39
CA ALA A 102 3.18 -4.19 6.74
C ALA A 102 3.34 -4.49 8.23
N ARG A 103 4.34 -3.91 8.90
CA ARG A 103 4.55 -4.12 10.33
C ARG A 103 3.53 -3.37 11.18
N ALA A 104 3.24 -2.12 10.84
CA ALA A 104 2.23 -1.33 11.52
C ALA A 104 0.83 -1.94 11.34
N VAL A 105 0.48 -2.36 10.12
CA VAL A 105 -0.79 -3.05 9.84
C VAL A 105 -0.88 -4.37 10.60
N ALA A 106 0.18 -5.18 10.63
CA ALA A 106 0.20 -6.41 11.42
C ALA A 106 0.07 -6.16 12.93
N ALA A 107 0.64 -5.06 13.42
CA ALA A 107 0.51 -4.65 14.82
C ALA A 107 -0.94 -4.29 15.17
N SER A 108 -1.57 -3.49 14.30
CA SER A 108 -2.98 -3.11 14.42
C SER A 108 -3.92 -4.32 14.36
N GLU A 109 -3.76 -5.20 13.38
CA GLU A 109 -4.61 -6.40 13.21
C GLU A 109 -4.50 -7.42 14.36
N GLN A 110 -3.38 -7.42 15.07
CA GLN A 110 -3.12 -8.36 16.16
C GLN A 110 -3.29 -7.69 17.53
N GLU A 111 -3.60 -6.39 17.57
CA GLU A 111 -3.71 -5.59 18.80
C GLU A 111 -2.46 -5.70 19.69
N VAL A 112 -1.28 -5.75 19.07
CA VAL A 112 0.00 -5.82 19.78
C VAL A 112 0.91 -4.66 19.38
N PRO A 113 1.85 -4.25 20.25
CA PRO A 113 2.88 -3.29 19.84
C PRO A 113 3.69 -3.79 18.64
N ALA A 114 4.11 -2.89 17.74
CA ALA A 114 4.88 -3.23 16.54
C ALA A 114 6.14 -4.06 16.83
N ALA A 115 6.76 -3.87 17.99
CA ALA A 115 7.91 -4.65 18.46
C ALA A 115 7.59 -6.15 18.69
N HIS A 116 6.35 -6.49 19.02
CA HIS A 116 5.89 -7.85 19.28
C HIS A 116 5.35 -8.57 18.03
N VAL A 117 5.27 -7.88 16.89
CA VAL A 117 4.86 -8.51 15.62
C VAL A 117 5.89 -9.54 15.20
N THR A 118 5.46 -10.80 15.06
CA THR A 118 6.31 -11.89 14.60
C THR A 118 6.65 -11.75 13.11
N GLU A 119 7.79 -12.33 12.70
CA GLU A 119 8.20 -12.36 11.29
C GLU A 119 7.13 -13.02 10.39
N ARG A 120 6.44 -14.03 10.92
CA ARG A 120 5.36 -14.72 10.19
C ARG A 120 4.17 -13.79 9.94
N GLN A 121 3.72 -13.05 10.96
CA GLN A 121 2.63 -12.09 10.83
C GLN A 121 3.03 -10.98 9.85
N HIS A 122 4.22 -10.42 10.02
CA HIS A 122 4.78 -9.39 9.14
C HIS A 122 4.80 -9.84 7.68
N LYS A 123 5.37 -11.01 7.40
CA LYS A 123 5.48 -11.55 6.05
C LYS A 123 4.12 -11.84 5.41
N CYS A 124 3.16 -12.34 6.19
CA CYS A 124 1.81 -12.59 5.71
C CYS A 124 1.13 -11.30 5.24
N VAL A 125 1.19 -10.26 6.08
CA VAL A 125 0.63 -8.94 5.75
C VAL A 125 1.37 -8.32 4.56
N TYR A 126 2.70 -8.37 4.56
CA TYR A 126 3.53 -7.84 3.47
C TYR A 126 3.15 -8.41 2.11
N VAL A 127 3.03 -9.73 2.00
CA VAL A 127 2.62 -10.39 0.74
C VAL A 127 1.20 -9.98 0.35
N SER A 128 0.27 -9.94 1.30
CA SER A 128 -1.11 -9.53 1.06
C SER A 128 -1.22 -8.09 0.58
N LEU A 129 -0.41 -7.18 1.15
CA LEU A 129 -0.37 -5.77 0.76
C LEU A 129 0.07 -5.65 -0.70
N LEU A 130 1.17 -6.29 -1.07
CA LEU A 130 1.69 -6.24 -2.44
C LEU A 130 0.73 -6.83 -3.49
N GLN A 131 0.09 -7.95 -3.18
CA GLN A 131 -0.69 -8.70 -4.17
C GLN A 131 -2.09 -8.14 -4.37
N VAL A 132 -2.72 -7.64 -3.30
CA VAL A 132 -4.15 -7.31 -3.31
C VAL A 132 -4.40 -5.87 -2.92
N HIS A 133 -3.86 -5.43 -1.79
CA HIS A 133 -4.33 -4.18 -1.18
C HIS A 133 -3.71 -2.95 -1.83
N LEU A 134 -2.39 -2.88 -1.99
CA LEU A 134 -1.72 -1.73 -2.63
C LEU A 134 -2.14 -1.55 -4.08
N PRO A 135 -2.23 -2.61 -4.92
CA PRO A 135 -2.76 -2.47 -6.28
C PRO A 135 -4.17 -1.89 -6.30
N THR A 136 -5.05 -2.35 -5.40
CA THR A 136 -6.42 -1.84 -5.32
C THR A 136 -6.45 -0.37 -4.88
N LEU A 137 -5.65 0.01 -3.89
CA LEU A 137 -5.61 1.40 -3.39
C LEU A 137 -5.03 2.36 -4.45
N ALA A 138 -4.00 1.93 -5.18
CA ALA A 138 -3.41 2.69 -6.27
C ALA A 138 -4.38 2.84 -7.46
N GLU A 139 -5.11 1.77 -7.83
CA GLU A 139 -6.14 1.82 -8.88
C GLU A 139 -7.26 2.82 -8.55
N LYS A 140 -7.55 3.03 -7.26
CA LYS A 140 -8.52 4.02 -6.79
C LYS A 140 -7.92 5.40 -6.55
N GLY A 141 -6.64 5.61 -6.87
CA GLY A 141 -5.97 6.90 -6.69
C GLY A 141 -5.87 7.33 -5.22
N LEU A 142 -5.84 6.38 -4.28
CA LEU A 142 -5.70 6.67 -2.84
C LEU A 142 -4.25 6.71 -2.39
N ILE A 143 -3.38 6.06 -3.15
CA ILE A 143 -1.93 6.02 -2.90
C ILE A 143 -1.16 6.17 -4.21
N GLU A 144 0.05 6.68 -4.09
CA GLU A 144 1.10 6.60 -5.10
C GLU A 144 2.09 5.50 -4.70
N TRP A 145 2.27 4.51 -5.58
CA TRP A 145 3.13 3.36 -5.34
C TRP A 145 3.57 2.72 -6.67
N GLU A 146 4.88 2.56 -6.88
CA GLU A 146 5.47 2.10 -8.16
C GLU A 146 6.01 0.66 -8.09
N ASP A 147 6.62 0.25 -6.96
CA ASP A 147 7.19 -1.10 -6.81
C ASP A 147 7.30 -1.51 -5.33
N SER A 148 7.49 -2.81 -5.09
CA SER A 148 7.58 -3.49 -3.80
C SER A 148 8.63 -2.98 -2.82
N GLU A 149 9.71 -2.35 -3.31
CA GLU A 149 10.71 -1.67 -2.47
C GLU A 149 10.52 -0.15 -2.41
N GLY A 150 9.61 0.37 -3.22
CA GLY A 150 9.33 1.79 -3.34
C GLY A 150 8.59 2.37 -2.13
N PRO A 151 8.72 3.69 -1.92
CA PRO A 151 7.89 4.39 -0.98
C PRO A 151 6.41 4.36 -1.37
N ILE A 152 5.54 4.36 -0.38
CA ILE A 152 4.10 4.55 -0.50
C ILE A 152 3.79 5.96 -0.01
N ARG A 153 3.02 6.71 -0.80
CA ARG A 153 2.50 8.02 -0.41
C ARG A 153 0.98 7.98 -0.44
N GLY A 154 0.33 8.54 0.57
CA GLY A 154 -1.11 8.80 0.53
C GLY A 154 -1.41 10.05 -0.28
N THR A 155 -2.54 10.05 -0.98
CA THR A 155 -3.13 11.24 -1.63
C THR A 155 -3.95 12.07 -0.64
N GLU A 156 -4.50 13.22 -1.05
CA GLU A 156 -5.39 14.02 -0.17
C GLU A 156 -6.60 13.23 0.38
N SER A 157 -7.14 12.28 -0.39
CA SER A 157 -8.32 11.51 0.02
C SER A 157 -8.07 10.52 1.17
N ILE A 158 -6.81 10.23 1.53
CA ILE A 158 -6.51 9.25 2.59
C ILE A 158 -6.88 9.79 3.98
N GLY A 159 -6.72 11.08 4.23
CA GLY A 159 -7.06 11.71 5.51
C GLY A 159 -8.55 11.58 5.81
N ALA A 160 -9.38 12.07 4.89
CA ALA A 160 -10.84 11.99 5.00
C ALA A 160 -11.39 10.55 5.08
N LEU A 161 -10.73 9.59 4.41
CA LEU A 161 -11.07 8.17 4.57
C LEU A 161 -10.71 7.64 5.95
N ALA A 162 -9.58 8.03 6.52
CA ALA A 162 -9.20 7.64 7.88
C ALA A 162 -10.19 8.17 8.92
N GLU A 163 -10.62 9.43 8.79
CA GLU A 163 -11.67 10.00 9.65
C GLU A 163 -12.99 9.21 9.53
N THR A 164 -13.37 8.83 8.31
CA THR A 164 -14.56 7.98 8.08
C THR A 164 -14.41 6.61 8.77
N ILE A 165 -13.23 6.01 8.72
CA ILE A 165 -12.95 4.72 9.39
C ILE A 165 -13.07 4.89 10.90
N GLU A 166 -12.43 5.90 11.48
CA GLU A 166 -12.49 6.18 12.92
C GLU A 166 -13.92 6.41 13.39
N PHE A 167 -14.72 7.15 12.61
CA PHE A 167 -16.14 7.33 12.88
C PHE A 167 -16.92 6.01 12.87
N LEU A 168 -16.68 5.14 11.88
CA LEU A 168 -17.35 3.84 11.78
C LEU A 168 -16.94 2.86 12.89
N GLU A 169 -15.68 2.89 13.30
CA GLU A 169 -15.17 1.99 14.35
C GLU A 169 -15.57 2.49 15.75
N GLY A 170 -15.60 3.81 15.98
CA GLY A 170 -16.04 4.42 17.24
C GLY A 170 -17.56 4.35 17.48
N SER A 171 -18.37 4.34 16.42
CA SER A 171 -19.83 4.19 16.56
C SER A 171 -20.28 2.76 16.90
N CYS A 172 -19.37 1.79 16.89
CA CYS A 172 -19.68 0.38 17.16
C CYS A 172 -19.35 -0.07 18.60
N GLU A 173 -18.97 0.85 19.49
CA GLU A 173 -18.62 0.51 20.89
C GLU A 173 -19.83 0.31 21.82
N ASP A 174 -21.06 0.60 21.37
CA ASP A 174 -22.24 0.68 22.27
C ASP A 174 -23.08 -0.61 22.40
N ASP A 175 -22.75 -1.70 21.70
CA ASP A 175 -23.55 -2.95 21.74
C ASP A 175 -22.86 -4.15 22.41
N ARG A 176 -21.66 -4.01 23.00
CA ARG A 176 -20.96 -5.13 23.68
C ARG A 176 -21.35 -5.30 25.16
N GLY A 177 -22.61 -5.07 25.46
CA GLY A 177 -23.16 -5.03 26.81
C GLY A 177 -24.12 -6.16 27.20
N VAL A 178 -23.97 -7.42 26.75
CA VAL A 178 -24.66 -8.56 27.42
C VAL A 178 -23.84 -9.86 27.33
N GLY A 179 -23.45 -10.39 28.50
CA GLY A 179 -23.46 -11.84 28.74
C GLY A 179 -22.16 -12.62 28.60
N ARG A 180 -21.13 -12.28 29.40
CA ARG A 180 -20.18 -13.31 29.84
C ARG A 180 -20.15 -13.35 31.36
N GLU A 181 -21.22 -13.94 31.90
CA GLU A 181 -21.27 -14.35 33.30
C GLU A 181 -20.08 -15.25 33.62
N ALA A 182 -19.50 -14.98 34.78
CA ALA A 182 -18.36 -15.67 35.35
C ALA A 182 -18.66 -17.17 35.51
N ILE A 183 -17.82 -18.00 34.89
CA ILE A 183 -17.55 -19.33 35.41
C ILE A 183 -16.25 -19.20 36.18
N GLY A 184 -16.37 -18.91 37.47
CA GLY A 184 -15.32 -19.27 38.41
C GLY A 184 -15.26 -20.79 38.52
N ASP A 185 -14.07 -21.36 38.67
CA ASP A 185 -13.79 -22.30 39.75
C ASP A 185 -12.35 -22.84 39.76
N ALA A 186 -11.87 -23.03 40.98
CA ALA A 186 -10.92 -24.02 41.47
C ALA A 186 -9.40 -23.84 41.23
N GLU A 187 -8.80 -23.34 42.29
CA GLU A 187 -7.45 -23.57 42.82
C GLU A 187 -6.67 -24.80 42.28
N LYS A 188 -5.44 -24.54 41.84
CA LYS A 188 -4.41 -25.56 41.63
C LYS A 188 -3.70 -25.84 42.97
N GLY A 189 -4.21 -26.80 43.74
CA GLY A 189 -3.48 -27.39 44.87
C GLY A 189 -2.22 -28.16 44.42
N PRO A 190 -1.20 -28.32 45.29
CA PRO A 190 0.07 -28.92 44.92
C PRO A 190 -0.03 -30.43 44.71
N VAL A 191 0.58 -30.91 43.62
CA VAL A 191 0.64 -32.33 43.23
C VAL A 191 1.55 -33.10 44.19
N PRO A 192 1.08 -34.16 44.88
CA PRO A 192 1.98 -35.01 45.67
C PRO A 192 2.76 -35.97 44.77
N LYS A 193 4.09 -36.05 44.97
CA LYS A 193 4.93 -37.08 44.36
C LYS A 193 4.69 -38.43 45.05
N ARG A 194 4.46 -39.47 44.25
CA ARG A 194 4.34 -40.87 44.70
C ARG A 194 5.72 -41.50 44.97
N PRO A 195 5.77 -42.53 45.83
CA PRO A 195 6.99 -43.08 46.44
C PRO A 195 7.89 -43.85 45.48
#